data_AF-A0A7R9KED2-F1
#
_entry.id   AF-A0A7R9KED2-F1
#
_cell.length_a   1.000
_cell.length_b   1.000
_cell.length_c   1.000
_cell.angle_alpha   90.00
_cell.angle_beta   90.00
_cell.angle_gamma   90.00
#
_symmetry.space_group_name_H-M   'P 1'
#
loop_
_entity.id
_entity.type
_entity.pdbx_description
1 polymer ?
#
loop_
_entity_poly.entity_id
_entity_poly.type
_entity_poly.pdbx_seq_one_letter_code
_entity_poly.pdbx_strand_id
1 'polypeptide(L)'
;MLGKSCFRDIGCFSASEYNESARSIPLLPMSPDSMSPMFHMYTLEQRTIPRNYSYNATAAQLRYSTFNASLRTAFIVHGFQSGYSLWFWLIGHSLGGHTMGYAGKRLKNPRVARITALDPAGVGFHFKNTALRLDHSDAQIVDVIHTDAALSYTEGFGTADTLGHFDFYPNGGSWQPGCAVSDSVTNKLSSITSGEDITCSHSRACLIMNN
;
A
#
# COMPACT_ATOMS: atom_id res chain seq x y z
N MET A 1 -19.87 -5.10 23.32
CA MET A 1 -19.13 -6.10 22.52
C MET A 1 -18.43 -5.36 21.38
N LEU A 2 -17.26 -5.81 20.93
CA LEU A 2 -16.61 -5.22 19.75
C LEU A 2 -17.34 -5.66 18.47
N GLY A 3 -17.49 -4.75 17.50
CA GLY A 3 -18.26 -4.97 16.28
C GLY A 3 -17.54 -5.87 15.27
N LYS A 4 -18.31 -6.46 14.33
CA LYS A 4 -17.81 -7.31 13.25
C LYS A 4 -18.57 -7.02 11.96
N SER A 5 -17.83 -6.76 10.87
CA SER A 5 -18.37 -6.64 9.51
C SER A 5 -18.08 -7.92 8.73
N CYS A 6 -18.98 -8.32 7.82
CA CYS A 6 -18.78 -9.46 6.94
C CYS A 6 -19.23 -9.09 5.51
N PHE A 7 -18.42 -9.45 4.52
CA PHE A 7 -18.69 -9.23 3.10
C PHE A 7 -18.52 -10.56 2.36
N ARG A 8 -19.43 -10.84 1.42
CA ARG A 8 -19.63 -12.15 0.79
C ARG A 8 -18.34 -12.84 0.34
N ASP A 9 -17.51 -12.15 -0.43
CA ASP A 9 -16.41 -12.75 -1.18
C ASP A 9 -15.02 -12.49 -0.56
N ILE A 10 -14.94 -11.69 0.51
CA ILE A 10 -13.69 -11.36 1.23
C ILE A 10 -13.72 -11.67 2.73
N GLY A 11 -14.80 -12.30 3.22
CA GLY A 11 -14.92 -12.78 4.59
C GLY A 11 -15.30 -11.70 5.61
N CYS A 12 -14.86 -11.87 6.85
CA CYS A 12 -15.22 -11.01 7.97
C CYS A 12 -14.01 -10.32 8.60
N PHE A 13 -14.30 -9.20 9.26
CA PHE A 13 -13.35 -8.28 9.90
C PHE A 13 -13.93 -7.92 11.28
N SER A 14 -13.16 -8.09 12.35
CA SER A 14 -13.57 -7.83 13.72
C SER A 14 -12.80 -6.65 14.32
N ALA A 15 -13.48 -5.74 15.01
CA ALA A 15 -12.83 -4.63 15.70
C ALA A 15 -11.85 -5.12 16.80
N SER A 16 -11.99 -6.37 17.27
CA SER A 16 -11.01 -7.01 18.16
C SER A 16 -9.66 -7.28 17.51
N GLU A 17 -9.60 -7.42 16.18
CA GLU A 17 -8.35 -7.62 15.42
C GLU A 17 -7.56 -6.31 15.27
N TYR A 18 -8.16 -5.17 15.62
CA TYR A 18 -7.55 -3.85 15.53
C TYR A 18 -7.37 -3.16 16.90
N ASN A 19 -7.68 -3.87 17.99
CA ASN A 19 -7.71 -3.34 19.35
C ASN A 19 -6.32 -3.40 20.01
N GLU A 20 -5.49 -2.41 19.70
CA GLU A 20 -4.17 -2.20 20.33
C GLU A 20 -3.97 -0.72 20.68
N SER A 21 -3.19 -0.44 21.73
CA SER A 21 -3.02 0.89 22.36
C SER A 21 -2.73 2.07 21.41
N ALA A 22 -2.05 1.82 20.28
CA ALA A 22 -1.75 2.83 19.26
C ALA A 22 -2.76 2.90 18.10
N ARG A 23 -4.02 2.48 18.30
CA ARG A 23 -5.18 2.78 17.42
C ARG A 23 -6.37 3.22 18.26
N SER A 24 -6.49 4.53 18.46
CA SER A 24 -7.47 5.15 19.37
C SER A 24 -8.94 4.85 19.06
N ILE A 25 -9.25 4.43 17.83
CA ILE A 25 -10.58 3.94 17.42
C ILE A 25 -10.38 2.70 16.53
N PRO A 26 -10.84 1.50 16.92
CA PRO A 26 -10.79 0.30 16.08
C PRO A 26 -11.91 0.34 15.02
N LEU A 27 -11.74 1.20 14.01
CA LEU A 27 -12.67 1.30 12.89
C LEU A 27 -12.72 0.01 12.07
N LEU A 28 -13.93 -0.41 11.71
CA LEU A 28 -14.16 -1.48 10.74
C LEU A 28 -14.02 -0.94 9.30
N PRO A 29 -13.59 -1.75 8.33
CA PRO A 29 -13.51 -1.33 6.93
C PRO A 29 -14.90 -1.04 6.34
N MET A 30 -14.94 -0.12 5.37
CA MET A 30 -16.08 0.10 4.49
C MET A 30 -16.39 -1.15 3.65
N SER A 31 -17.62 -1.28 3.15
CA SER A 31 -17.98 -2.37 2.25
C SER A 31 -17.32 -2.22 0.87
N PRO A 32 -17.09 -3.33 0.14
CA PRO A 32 -16.61 -3.28 -1.25
C PRO A 32 -17.49 -2.39 -2.15
N ASP A 33 -18.82 -2.43 -1.99
CA ASP A 33 -19.74 -1.56 -2.73
C ASP A 33 -19.49 -0.07 -2.43
N SER A 34 -19.34 0.30 -1.15
CA SER A 34 -19.08 1.69 -0.75
C SER A 34 -17.67 2.19 -1.08
N MET A 35 -16.69 1.29 -1.26
CA MET A 35 -15.36 1.64 -1.77
C MET A 35 -15.29 1.68 -3.31
N SER A 36 -16.16 0.91 -3.98
CA SER A 36 -16.20 0.72 -5.44
C SER A 36 -14.82 0.61 -6.13
N PRO A 37 -13.96 -0.38 -5.77
CA PRO A 37 -12.62 -0.49 -6.37
C PRO A 37 -12.66 -0.76 -7.87
N MET A 38 -11.82 -0.03 -8.62
CA MET A 38 -11.72 -0.10 -10.08
C MET A 38 -10.31 -0.50 -10.54
N PHE A 39 -10.22 -1.64 -11.23
CA PHE A 39 -9.00 -2.18 -11.81
C PHE A 39 -8.80 -1.64 -13.23
N HIS A 40 -7.74 -0.85 -13.42
CA HIS A 40 -7.38 -0.23 -14.69
C HIS A 40 -6.30 -1.08 -15.39
N MET A 41 -6.71 -1.96 -16.31
CA MET A 41 -5.80 -2.90 -16.97
C MET A 41 -5.13 -2.26 -18.19
N TYR A 42 -3.81 -2.17 -18.15
CA TYR A 42 -2.94 -1.83 -19.28
C TYR A 42 -2.21 -3.08 -19.78
N THR A 43 -1.87 -3.13 -21.07
CA THR A 43 -1.09 -4.23 -21.69
C THR A 43 -0.07 -3.66 -22.68
N LEU A 44 0.79 -4.52 -23.24
CA LEU A 44 1.74 -4.10 -24.29
C LEU A 44 1.03 -3.56 -25.55
N GLU A 45 -0.22 -4.00 -25.79
CA GLU A 45 -1.12 -3.57 -26.86
C GLU A 45 -1.92 -2.31 -26.46
N GLN A 46 -2.36 -2.22 -25.20
CA GLN A 46 -3.19 -1.13 -24.68
C GLN A 46 -2.43 -0.35 -23.59
N ARG A 47 -1.54 0.57 -24.03
CA ARG A 47 -0.62 1.31 -23.13
C ARG A 47 -1.14 2.65 -22.62
N THR A 48 -2.06 3.29 -23.33
CA THR A 48 -2.49 4.69 -23.07
C THR A 48 -3.92 4.81 -22.57
N ILE A 49 -4.78 3.85 -22.91
CA ILE A 49 -6.18 3.80 -22.46
C ILE A 49 -6.40 2.41 -21.84
N PRO A 50 -6.71 2.32 -20.53
CA PRO A 50 -6.93 1.04 -19.86
C PRO A 50 -8.27 0.41 -20.23
N ARG A 51 -8.38 -0.91 -20.05
CA ARG A 51 -9.68 -1.55 -19.85
C ARG A 51 -10.03 -1.55 -18.37
N ASN A 52 -11.20 -1.00 -18.04
CA ASN A 52 -11.64 -0.83 -16.67
C ASN A 52 -12.54 -1.97 -16.22
N TYR A 53 -12.25 -2.55 -15.05
CA TYR A 53 -13.00 -3.63 -14.43
C TYR A 53 -13.40 -3.25 -13.00
N SER A 54 -14.66 -3.42 -12.65
CA SER A 54 -15.12 -3.33 -11.26
C SER A 54 -14.57 -4.50 -10.43
N TYR A 55 -14.45 -4.33 -9.11
CA TYR A 55 -14.06 -5.42 -8.19
C TYR A 55 -14.95 -6.67 -8.29
N ASN A 56 -16.20 -6.52 -8.74
CA ASN A 56 -17.15 -7.62 -8.95
C ASN A 56 -17.20 -8.12 -10.42
N ALA A 57 -16.18 -7.82 -11.23
CA ALA A 57 -16.09 -8.28 -12.61
C ALA A 57 -16.06 -9.82 -12.72
N THR A 58 -16.94 -10.34 -13.57
CA THR A 58 -17.07 -11.79 -13.79
C THR A 58 -15.94 -12.36 -14.63
N ALA A 59 -15.70 -13.67 -14.49
CA ALA A 59 -14.78 -14.40 -15.36
C ALA A 59 -15.14 -14.29 -16.85
N ALA A 60 -16.40 -14.03 -17.20
CA ALA A 60 -16.81 -13.77 -18.59
C ALA A 60 -16.28 -12.42 -19.10
N GLN A 61 -16.33 -11.36 -18.29
CA GLN A 61 -15.76 -10.04 -18.64
C GLN A 61 -14.24 -10.09 -18.77
N LEU A 62 -13.57 -10.93 -17.96
CA LEU A 62 -12.12 -11.15 -18.04
C LEU A 62 -11.71 -12.02 -19.24
N ARG A 63 -12.54 -12.98 -19.70
CA ARG A 63 -12.26 -13.81 -20.88
C ARG A 63 -12.19 -13.03 -22.20
N TYR A 64 -12.88 -11.89 -22.30
CA TYR A 64 -12.83 -11.00 -23.46
C TYR A 64 -11.90 -9.79 -23.25
N SER A 65 -10.93 -9.91 -22.35
CA SER A 65 -9.86 -8.94 -22.13
C SER A 65 -8.61 -9.29 -22.95
N THR A 66 -7.67 -8.35 -23.02
CA THR A 66 -6.30 -8.55 -23.54
C THR A 66 -5.34 -9.14 -22.49
N PHE A 67 -5.86 -9.70 -21.38
CA PHE A 67 -5.06 -10.33 -20.33
C PHE A 67 -4.46 -11.66 -20.78
N ASN A 68 -3.16 -11.84 -20.55
CA ASN A 68 -2.45 -13.08 -20.83
C ASN A 68 -1.80 -13.63 -19.56
N ALA A 69 -2.39 -14.70 -19.01
CA ALA A 69 -1.95 -15.34 -17.76
C ALA A 69 -0.54 -15.97 -17.82
N SER A 70 0.03 -16.15 -19.02
CA SER A 70 1.40 -16.64 -19.22
C SER A 70 2.45 -15.52 -19.18
N LEU A 71 2.03 -14.25 -19.15
CA LEU A 71 2.92 -13.11 -18.99
C LEU A 71 3.03 -12.68 -17.53
N ARG A 72 4.20 -12.13 -17.15
CA ARG A 72 4.34 -11.41 -15.89
C ARG A 72 3.36 -10.25 -15.87
N THR A 73 2.53 -10.20 -14.84
CA THR A 73 1.64 -9.07 -14.58
C THR A 73 2.06 -8.43 -13.26
N ALA A 74 1.96 -7.10 -13.17
CA ALA A 74 2.17 -6.34 -11.95
C ALA A 74 0.89 -5.61 -11.58
N PHE A 75 0.56 -5.55 -10.29
CA PHE A 75 -0.47 -4.65 -9.79
C PHE A 75 0.22 -3.40 -9.24
N ILE A 76 0.08 -2.31 -9.99
CA ILE A 76 0.42 -0.95 -9.57
C ILE A 76 -0.89 -0.30 -9.13
N VAL A 77 -0.97 0.18 -7.89
CA VAL A 77 -2.20 0.82 -7.39
C VAL A 77 -1.86 2.10 -6.63
N HIS A 78 -2.61 3.16 -6.93
CA HIS A 78 -2.30 4.51 -6.45
C HIS A 78 -2.77 4.74 -5.00
N GLY A 79 -1.86 5.18 -4.14
CA GLY A 79 -2.11 5.33 -2.71
C GLY A 79 -2.31 3.99 -1.98
N PHE A 80 -3.26 3.94 -1.06
CA PHE A 80 -3.59 2.71 -0.31
C PHE A 80 -4.36 1.71 -1.22
N GLN A 81 -3.82 0.50 -1.43
CA GLN A 81 -4.53 -0.80 -1.70
C GLN A 81 -4.70 -1.41 -3.13
N SER A 82 -3.88 -2.39 -3.55
CA SER A 82 -4.15 -3.85 -3.86
C SER A 82 -2.99 -4.47 -4.71
N GLY A 83 -2.78 -5.78 -4.99
CA GLY A 83 -3.46 -7.07 -4.70
C GLY A 83 -3.91 -7.79 -6.02
N TYR A 84 -3.80 -9.11 -6.30
CA TYR A 84 -3.57 -10.35 -5.52
C TYR A 84 -3.19 -11.60 -6.41
N SER A 85 -2.28 -12.54 -5.98
CA SER A 85 -2.13 -13.99 -6.39
C SER A 85 -1.02 -14.55 -7.36
N LEU A 86 -0.56 -15.80 -7.16
CA LEU A 86 0.21 -16.65 -8.12
C LEU A 86 1.57 -16.17 -8.67
N TRP A 87 1.63 -15.11 -9.49
CA TRP A 87 2.89 -14.59 -10.07
C TRP A 87 3.07 -13.07 -9.90
N PHE A 88 2.12 -12.35 -9.29
CA PHE A 88 2.22 -10.89 -9.23
C PHE A 88 3.39 -10.40 -8.36
N TRP A 89 4.04 -9.38 -8.90
CA TRP A 89 4.71 -8.35 -8.14
C TRP A 89 3.65 -7.33 -7.69
N LEU A 90 3.51 -7.15 -6.38
CA LEU A 90 2.61 -6.17 -5.79
C LEU A 90 3.41 -4.92 -5.43
N ILE A 91 2.93 -3.74 -5.83
CA ILE A 91 3.59 -2.46 -5.52
C ILE A 91 2.59 -1.55 -4.80
N GLY A 92 2.95 -1.09 -3.60
CA GLY A 92 2.09 -0.23 -2.78
C GLY A 92 2.84 0.97 -2.20
N HIS A 93 2.33 2.18 -2.44
CA HIS A 93 2.92 3.43 -1.95
C HIS A 93 2.22 3.95 -0.69
N SER A 94 2.97 4.64 0.18
CA SER A 94 2.45 5.22 1.42
C SER A 94 1.84 4.10 2.28
N LEU A 95 0.69 4.36 2.87
CA LEU A 95 -0.22 3.40 3.49
C LEU A 95 -0.34 2.08 2.69
N GLY A 96 -0.27 2.14 1.35
CA GLY A 96 -0.30 1.03 0.40
C GLY A 96 0.69 -0.11 0.69
N GLY A 97 1.90 0.18 1.19
CA GLY A 97 2.85 -0.86 1.58
C GLY A 97 2.25 -1.87 2.57
N HIS A 98 1.48 -1.38 3.54
CA HIS A 98 0.80 -2.21 4.54
C HIS A 98 -0.41 -2.99 3.98
N THR A 99 -1.04 -2.53 2.89
CA THR A 99 -2.01 -3.39 2.18
C THR A 99 -1.34 -4.55 1.50
N MET A 100 -0.19 -4.35 0.85
CA MET A 100 0.51 -5.47 0.21
C MET A 100 0.81 -6.56 1.24
N GLY A 101 1.15 -6.16 2.47
CA GLY A 101 1.23 -7.05 3.61
C GLY A 101 -0.09 -7.76 3.92
N TYR A 102 -1.18 -7.03 4.17
CA TYR A 102 -2.51 -7.62 4.40
C TYR A 102 -3.05 -8.50 3.25
N ALA A 103 -2.59 -8.30 2.02
CA ALA A 103 -2.89 -9.14 0.87
C ALA A 103 -2.05 -10.43 0.90
N GLY A 104 -0.73 -10.32 1.12
CA GLY A 104 0.18 -11.45 1.31
C GLY A 104 -0.22 -12.36 2.48
N LYS A 105 -0.62 -11.79 3.62
CA LYS A 105 -1.14 -12.51 4.80
C LYS A 105 -2.32 -13.43 4.48
N ARG A 106 -3.18 -13.04 3.53
CA ARG A 106 -4.34 -13.84 3.06
C ARG A 106 -3.93 -14.83 1.97
N LEU A 107 -2.99 -14.46 1.10
CA LEU A 107 -2.46 -15.28 0.02
C LEU A 107 -1.31 -16.17 0.48
N LYS A 108 -1.64 -17.29 1.16
CA LYS A 108 -0.63 -18.28 1.58
C LYS A 108 -0.44 -19.42 0.58
N ASN A 109 -1.46 -19.75 -0.21
CA ASN A 109 -1.44 -20.85 -1.17
C ASN A 109 -1.92 -20.38 -2.56
N PRO A 110 -0.99 -20.03 -3.48
CA PRO A 110 0.45 -19.83 -3.25
C PRO A 110 0.74 -18.52 -2.51
N ARG A 111 1.95 -18.42 -1.95
CA ARG A 111 2.49 -17.19 -1.36
C ARG A 111 2.83 -16.17 -2.45
N VAL A 112 2.49 -14.89 -2.24
CA VAL A 112 2.84 -13.77 -3.14
C VAL A 112 4.34 -13.82 -3.50
N ALA A 113 4.68 -13.59 -4.77
CA ALA A 113 6.06 -13.67 -5.23
C ALA A 113 6.92 -12.50 -4.73
N ARG A 114 6.48 -11.25 -4.95
CA ARG A 114 7.21 -10.05 -4.51
C ARG A 114 6.26 -8.96 -4.03
N ILE A 115 6.62 -8.28 -2.95
CA ILE A 115 6.04 -7.00 -2.53
C ILE A 115 7.13 -5.94 -2.58
N THR A 116 6.94 -4.89 -3.37
CA THR A 116 7.70 -3.63 -3.19
C THR A 116 6.83 -2.62 -2.47
N ALA A 117 7.34 -2.10 -1.36
CA ALA A 117 6.65 -1.14 -0.51
C ALA A 117 7.36 0.22 -0.59
N LEU A 118 6.68 1.22 -1.13
CA LEU A 118 7.24 2.54 -1.41
C LEU A 118 6.80 3.48 -0.29
N ASP A 119 7.73 3.84 0.58
CA ASP A 119 7.57 4.72 1.74
C ASP A 119 6.39 4.36 2.67
N PRO A 120 6.41 3.21 3.37
CA PRO A 120 5.22 2.69 4.04
C PRO A 120 4.77 3.58 5.21
N ALA A 121 3.51 4.00 5.24
CA ALA A 121 3.11 5.10 6.12
C ALA A 121 3.03 4.71 7.61
N GLY A 122 3.78 5.41 8.46
CA GLY A 122 3.91 5.10 9.90
C GLY A 122 2.65 5.34 10.74
N VAL A 123 1.76 6.23 10.30
CA VAL A 123 0.53 6.62 11.03
C VAL A 123 -0.38 5.41 11.31
N GLY A 124 -0.37 4.93 12.56
CA GLY A 124 -1.16 3.77 12.98
C GLY A 124 -0.57 2.40 12.62
N PHE A 125 0.69 2.37 12.18
CA PHE A 125 1.46 1.18 11.79
C PHE A 125 2.83 1.04 12.46
N HIS A 126 3.41 2.13 12.98
CA HIS A 126 4.61 2.10 13.83
C HIS A 126 4.51 1.12 14.99
N PHE A 127 5.58 0.34 15.18
CA PHE A 127 5.75 -0.63 16.27
C PHE A 127 4.62 -1.66 16.38
N LYS A 128 3.78 -1.79 15.35
CA LYS A 128 2.67 -2.73 15.34
C LYS A 128 3.15 -4.17 15.27
N ASN A 129 2.35 -5.05 15.87
CA ASN A 129 2.48 -6.49 15.66
C ASN A 129 2.54 -6.78 14.16
N THR A 130 3.39 -7.70 13.72
CA THR A 130 3.57 -8.02 12.29
C THR A 130 2.26 -8.43 11.62
N ALA A 131 1.28 -8.95 12.37
CA ALA A 131 -0.09 -9.22 11.89
C ALA A 131 -0.86 -7.98 11.39
N LEU A 132 -0.53 -6.76 11.85
CA LEU A 132 -1.29 -5.52 11.60
C LEU A 132 -0.59 -4.49 10.70
N ARG A 133 0.60 -4.82 10.19
CA ARG A 133 1.39 -4.01 9.25
C ARG A 133 1.93 -4.86 8.10
N LEU A 134 2.80 -4.26 7.27
CA LEU A 134 3.66 -5.03 6.37
C LEU A 134 4.74 -5.74 7.19
N ASP A 135 5.07 -6.97 6.81
CA ASP A 135 6.19 -7.73 7.32
C ASP A 135 6.81 -8.60 6.21
N HIS A 136 8.09 -8.94 6.35
CA HIS A 136 8.83 -9.78 5.42
C HIS A 136 8.16 -11.15 5.18
N SER A 137 7.42 -11.69 6.15
CA SER A 137 6.68 -12.96 5.98
C SER A 137 5.56 -12.90 4.93
N ASP A 138 5.12 -11.72 4.50
CA ASP A 138 3.93 -11.54 3.65
C ASP A 138 4.12 -12.00 2.18
N ALA A 139 5.35 -12.01 1.66
CA ALA A 139 5.68 -12.51 0.32
C ALA A 139 7.03 -13.22 0.29
N GLN A 140 7.32 -13.99 -0.78
CA GLN A 140 8.58 -14.72 -0.94
C GLN A 140 9.79 -13.76 -0.93
N ILE A 141 9.62 -12.56 -1.52
CA ILE A 141 10.52 -11.41 -1.35
C ILE A 141 9.66 -10.19 -0.95
N VAL A 142 10.19 -9.39 -0.04
CA VAL A 142 9.64 -8.08 0.34
C VAL A 142 10.78 -7.09 0.34
N ASP A 143 10.64 -6.01 -0.41
CA ASP A 143 11.61 -4.93 -0.52
C ASP A 143 10.95 -3.57 -0.28
N VAL A 144 11.63 -2.69 0.43
CA VAL A 144 11.08 -1.45 0.97
C VAL A 144 11.97 -0.28 0.59
N ILE A 145 11.40 0.80 0.08
CA ILE A 145 12.13 2.04 -0.22
C ILE A 145 11.61 3.14 0.69
N HIS A 146 12.42 3.56 1.65
CA HIS A 146 12.12 4.60 2.65
C HIS A 146 12.61 5.96 2.15
N THR A 147 11.74 6.97 2.09
CA THR A 147 12.12 8.31 1.58
C THR A 147 11.70 9.51 2.43
N ASP A 148 10.66 9.38 3.28
CA ASP A 148 10.19 10.33 4.30
C ASP A 148 10.02 9.61 5.65
N ALA A 149 10.92 8.67 5.94
CA ALA A 149 10.84 7.79 7.11
C ALA A 149 11.23 8.51 8.41
N ALA A 150 10.34 8.45 9.40
CA ALA A 150 10.53 9.02 10.73
C ALA A 150 10.04 8.08 11.84
N LEU A 151 10.11 8.53 13.10
CA LEU A 151 9.48 7.87 14.26
C LEU A 151 8.16 8.55 14.68
N SER A 152 7.94 9.77 14.22
CA SER A 152 6.70 10.53 14.44
C SER A 152 6.13 11.07 13.13
N TYR A 153 4.80 11.03 13.03
CA TYR A 153 4.03 11.60 11.91
C TYR A 153 4.20 13.12 11.75
N THR A 154 4.74 13.78 12.79
CA THR A 154 5.08 15.20 12.78
C THR A 154 6.36 15.51 11.99
N GLU A 155 7.23 14.50 11.83
CA GLU A 155 8.54 14.60 11.19
C GLU A 155 8.48 14.04 9.76
N GLY A 156 7.91 12.84 9.59
CA GLY A 156 7.81 12.12 8.31
C GLY A 156 6.51 11.31 8.23
N PHE A 157 6.01 11.09 7.02
CA PHE A 157 4.83 10.24 6.77
C PHE A 157 5.21 8.76 6.66
N GLY A 158 6.42 8.45 6.20
CA GLY A 158 6.98 7.11 6.13
C GLY A 158 7.41 6.57 7.49
N THR A 159 7.48 5.24 7.62
CA THR A 159 7.90 4.56 8.85
C THR A 159 9.38 4.23 8.85
N ALA A 160 10.12 4.57 9.91
CA ALA A 160 11.47 4.07 10.12
C ALA A 160 11.53 2.60 10.59
N ASP A 161 10.39 1.93 10.84
CA ASP A 161 10.35 0.49 11.11
C ASP A 161 10.94 -0.29 9.90
N THR A 162 11.82 -1.26 10.14
CA THR A 162 12.25 -2.22 9.09
C THR A 162 11.15 -3.24 8.82
N LEU A 163 10.76 -3.43 7.56
CA LEU A 163 9.59 -4.24 7.19
C LEU A 163 9.89 -5.35 6.17
N GLY A 164 11.01 -5.29 5.47
CA GLY A 164 11.33 -6.14 4.33
C GLY A 164 12.30 -7.28 4.64
N HIS A 165 12.65 -8.01 3.58
CA HIS A 165 13.92 -8.72 3.48
C HIS A 165 15.06 -7.77 3.08
N PHE A 166 14.70 -6.65 2.41
CA PHE A 166 15.61 -5.58 2.02
C PHE A 166 14.93 -4.23 2.26
N ASP A 167 15.50 -3.39 3.12
CA ASP A 167 15.03 -2.02 3.38
C ASP A 167 16.10 -1.03 2.89
N PHE A 168 15.72 -0.19 1.92
CA PHE A 168 16.59 0.78 1.26
C PHE A 168 16.26 2.19 1.75
N TYR A 169 17.30 2.97 2.08
CA TYR A 169 17.16 4.35 2.61
C TYR A 169 17.89 5.37 1.73
N PRO A 170 17.41 5.66 0.49
CA PRO A 170 17.97 6.70 -0.38
C PRO A 170 18.19 8.02 0.35
N ASN A 171 19.38 8.60 0.22
CA ASN A 171 19.78 9.87 0.85
C ASN A 171 19.68 9.90 2.39
N GLY A 172 19.63 8.73 3.05
CA GLY A 172 19.38 8.60 4.49
C GLY A 172 17.92 8.27 4.84
N GLY A 173 17.01 8.31 3.85
CA GLY A 173 15.65 7.80 3.94
C GLY A 173 14.61 8.67 4.65
N SER A 174 15.02 9.75 5.31
CA SER A 174 14.12 10.69 6.00
C SER A 174 13.84 11.99 5.24
N TRP A 175 14.68 12.36 4.27
CA TRP A 175 14.50 13.53 3.41
C TRP A 175 15.18 13.33 2.05
N GLN A 176 14.65 13.97 1.00
CA GLN A 176 15.10 13.75 -0.38
C GLN A 176 15.53 15.05 -1.09
N PRO A 177 16.65 15.04 -1.84
CA PRO A 177 17.13 16.21 -2.59
C PRO A 177 16.07 16.85 -3.49
N GLY A 178 15.94 18.17 -3.35
CA GLY A 178 14.95 18.99 -4.06
C GLY A 178 13.57 19.06 -3.40
N CYS A 179 13.37 18.43 -2.23
CA CYS A 179 12.18 18.62 -1.41
C CYS A 179 12.41 19.70 -0.34
N ALA A 180 11.35 20.39 0.07
CA ALA A 180 11.42 21.35 1.18
C ALA A 180 11.76 20.64 2.50
N VAL A 181 12.42 21.35 3.42
CA VAL A 181 12.63 20.88 4.80
C VAL A 181 11.48 21.42 5.65
N SER A 182 10.73 20.54 6.33
CA SER A 182 9.57 20.95 7.13
C SER A 182 9.96 21.22 8.59
N ASP A 183 10.46 22.43 8.86
CA ASP A 183 10.99 22.82 10.18
C ASP A 183 9.94 22.91 11.32
N SER A 184 8.64 22.71 11.05
CA SER A 184 7.62 22.77 12.11
C SER A 184 6.33 21.96 11.85
N VAL A 185 5.80 21.40 12.94
CA VAL A 185 4.57 20.58 12.99
C VAL A 185 3.33 21.34 12.49
N THR A 186 3.30 22.67 12.67
CA THR A 186 2.21 23.54 12.25
C THR A 186 2.03 23.60 10.73
N ASN A 187 3.07 23.30 9.95
CA ASN A 187 3.07 23.50 8.51
C ASN A 187 2.56 22.25 7.75
N LYS A 188 2.82 21.03 8.25
CA LYS A 188 2.36 19.79 7.57
C LYS A 188 0.83 19.70 7.44
N LEU A 189 0.05 20.32 8.33
CA LEU A 189 -1.42 20.29 8.26
C LEU A 189 -2.01 21.48 7.50
N SER A 190 -1.38 22.67 7.57
CA SER A 190 -1.86 23.86 6.88
C SER A 190 -1.48 23.85 5.40
N SER A 191 -0.31 23.34 5.02
CA SER A 191 0.12 23.34 3.62
C SER A 191 -0.57 22.30 2.74
N ILE A 192 -1.29 21.33 3.33
CA ILE A 192 -2.32 20.53 2.63
C ILE A 192 -3.38 21.45 1.97
N THR A 193 -3.56 22.66 2.49
CA THR A 193 -4.44 23.70 1.91
C THR A 193 -3.70 24.83 1.16
N SER A 194 -2.36 24.86 1.18
CA SER A 194 -1.56 25.89 0.48
C SER A 194 -0.96 25.41 -0.85
N GLY A 195 -0.72 24.10 -1.02
CA GLY A 195 -0.15 23.52 -2.24
C GLY A 195 1.38 23.40 -2.24
N GLU A 196 2.07 23.60 -1.12
CA GLU A 196 3.48 23.19 -1.00
C GLU A 196 3.59 21.66 -0.95
N ASP A 197 4.51 21.09 -1.73
CA ASP A 197 4.71 19.64 -1.82
C ASP A 197 5.48 19.07 -0.62
N ILE A 198 4.86 19.12 0.56
CA ILE A 198 5.31 18.42 1.78
C ILE A 198 5.29 16.89 1.57
N THR A 199 4.56 16.42 0.57
CA THR A 199 4.59 15.04 0.07
C THR A 199 5.77 14.71 -0.85
N CYS A 200 6.68 15.66 -1.15
CA CYS A 200 7.78 15.45 -2.10
C CYS A 200 8.76 14.34 -1.68
N SER A 201 9.17 14.32 -0.40
CA SER A 201 10.01 13.24 0.13
C SER A 201 9.23 11.93 0.07
N HIS A 202 8.00 11.94 0.56
CA HIS A 202 7.14 10.75 0.66
C HIS A 202 6.84 10.11 -0.70
N SER A 203 6.72 10.94 -1.73
CA SER A 203 6.42 10.50 -3.11
C SER A 203 7.67 10.11 -3.90
N ARG A 204 8.87 10.36 -3.37
CA ARG A 204 10.13 10.11 -4.07
C ARG A 204 10.35 8.63 -4.35
N ALA A 205 9.95 7.73 -3.46
CA ALA A 205 10.01 6.28 -3.70
C ALA A 205 9.31 5.85 -5.00
N CYS A 206 8.21 6.50 -5.39
CA CYS A 206 7.53 6.27 -6.68
C CYS A 206 8.35 6.73 -7.89
N LEU A 207 9.12 7.81 -7.76
CA LEU A 207 10.01 8.29 -8.82
C LEU A 207 11.27 7.41 -8.94
N ILE A 208 11.77 6.89 -7.82
CA ILE A 208 12.89 5.93 -7.79
C ILE A 208 12.48 4.61 -8.45
N MET A 209 11.27 4.11 -8.20
CA MET A 209 10.76 2.86 -8.80
C MET A 209 10.46 2.95 -10.31
N ASN A 210 10.47 4.15 -10.90
CA ASN A 210 10.18 4.40 -12.32
C ASN A 210 11.43 4.52 -13.21
N ASN A 211 12.65 4.33 -12.67
CA ASN A 211 13.92 4.38 -13.40
C ASN A 211 14.67 3.04 -13.31
#